data_AF-A0A7S1Z6Z8-F1
#
_entry.id   AF-A0A7S1Z6Z8-F1
#
_cell.length_a   1.000
_cell.length_b   1.000
_cell.length_c   1.000
_cell.angle_alpha   90.00
_cell.angle_beta   90.00
_cell.angle_gamma   90.00
#
_symmetry.space_group_name_H-M   'P 1'
#
loop_
_entity.id
_entity.type
_entity.pdbx_description
1 polymer ?
#
loop_
_entity_poly.entity_id
_entity_poly.type
_entity_poly.pdbx_seq_one_letter_code
_entity_poly.pdbx_strand_id
1 'polypeptide(L)'
;LFRGPRRPRLRGGPFPPPPPPHVRSSDRSSSSFPRSLYVTCFLVVLIWIATGTISYAALNGWPLATSFFYAVDAGMSVGFCTEVAERTVTSRAFSIGYILVGASVVGGALGVFMADVMEGVSRAITTEWRTTLERDAFRAADADGDGYLTPSELRTLLLRSGYDLDDERFDLVFRGLDRVEDGRVSIGEFSGAFRGLGPLIQRAERKAR
;
A
#
# COMPACT_ATOMS: atom_id res chain seq x y z
N LEU A 1 41.50 7.26 14.16
CA LEU A 1 40.79 6.12 14.79
C LEU A 1 39.34 6.52 15.06
N PHE A 2 38.50 6.51 14.01
CA PHE A 2 37.07 6.80 14.13
C PHE A 2 36.34 5.56 14.64
N ARG A 3 35.79 5.62 15.87
CA ARG A 3 34.87 4.60 16.38
C ARG A 3 33.48 4.86 15.78
N GLY A 4 33.01 3.94 14.95
CA GLY A 4 31.65 3.97 14.40
C GLY A 4 30.56 3.85 15.48
N PRO A 5 29.29 4.18 15.15
CA PRO A 5 28.20 4.18 16.11
C PRO A 5 27.92 2.75 16.61
N ARG A 6 27.90 2.58 17.94
CA ARG A 6 27.54 1.33 18.60
C ARG A 6 26.08 1.00 18.30
N ARG A 7 25.82 -0.16 17.67
CA ARG A 7 24.47 -0.70 17.51
C ARG A 7 23.83 -0.95 18.89
N PRO A 8 22.53 -0.65 19.10
CA PRO A 8 21.86 -0.98 20.35
C PRO A 8 21.82 -2.50 20.51
N ARG A 9 22.19 -3.00 21.70
CA ARG A 9 21.95 -4.39 22.08
C ARG A 9 20.44 -4.60 22.18
N LEU A 10 19.87 -5.40 21.29
CA LEU A 10 18.50 -5.90 21.41
C LEU A 10 18.42 -6.74 22.69
N ARG A 11 17.83 -6.17 23.73
CA ARG A 11 17.47 -6.87 24.98
C ARG A 11 16.39 -7.87 24.62
N GLY A 12 16.54 -9.13 25.02
CA GLY A 12 15.61 -10.25 24.76
C GLY A 12 14.24 -10.06 25.41
N GLY A 13 13.45 -9.11 24.90
CA GLY A 13 12.01 -9.07 25.11
C GLY A 13 11.31 -10.07 24.17
N PRO A 14 10.06 -10.44 24.47
CA PRO A 14 9.25 -11.22 23.55
C PRO A 14 9.23 -10.52 22.19
N PHE A 15 9.40 -11.31 21.12
CA PHE A 15 9.34 -10.84 19.75
C PHE A 15 8.07 -10.00 19.60
N PRO A 16 8.13 -8.78 19.02
CA PRO A 16 6.90 -8.03 18.76
C PRO A 16 5.98 -8.96 17.96
N PRO A 17 4.71 -9.09 18.35
CA PRO A 17 3.80 -10.00 17.67
C PRO A 17 3.86 -9.69 16.18
N PRO A 18 3.89 -10.73 15.31
CA PRO A 18 3.84 -10.48 13.89
C PRO A 18 2.69 -9.52 13.62
N PRO A 19 2.86 -8.53 12.73
CA PRO A 19 1.77 -7.64 12.38
C PRO A 19 0.55 -8.52 12.10
N PRO A 20 -0.63 -8.17 12.67
CA PRO A 20 -1.79 -9.04 12.63
C PRO A 20 -1.95 -9.54 11.19
N PRO A 21 -2.20 -10.85 10.99
CA PRO A 21 -2.37 -11.38 9.64
C PRO A 21 -3.38 -10.44 9.00
N HIS A 22 -2.94 -9.72 7.95
CA HIS A 22 -3.86 -8.91 7.18
C HIS A 22 -4.99 -9.88 6.88
N VAL A 23 -6.14 -9.64 7.49
CA VAL A 23 -7.37 -10.30 7.13
C VAL A 23 -7.34 -10.23 5.63
N ARG A 24 -7.31 -11.40 4.98
CA ARG A 24 -7.48 -11.49 3.53
C ARG A 24 -8.83 -10.84 3.29
N SER A 25 -8.85 -9.52 3.15
CA SER A 25 -9.79 -8.85 2.31
C SER A 25 -9.48 -9.47 0.97
N SER A 26 -10.35 -10.41 0.62
CA SER A 26 -10.54 -11.00 -0.70
C SER A 26 -9.71 -10.26 -1.73
N ASP A 27 -8.74 -10.97 -2.32
CA ASP A 27 -8.07 -10.67 -3.59
C ASP A 27 -8.87 -9.63 -4.39
N ARG A 28 -8.70 -8.35 -4.04
CA ARG A 28 -9.41 -7.26 -4.69
C ARG A 28 -8.44 -6.96 -5.79
N SER A 29 -8.67 -7.64 -6.90
CA SER A 29 -8.04 -7.47 -8.22
C SER A 29 -6.96 -6.40 -8.16
N SER A 30 -5.71 -6.81 -8.33
CA SER A 30 -4.57 -5.93 -8.60
C SER A 30 -4.94 -4.91 -9.68
N SER A 31 -5.57 -3.83 -9.25
CA SER A 31 -6.06 -2.78 -10.10
C SER A 31 -5.09 -1.66 -9.86
N SER A 32 -3.87 -1.87 -10.36
CA SER A 32 -3.13 -0.74 -10.90
C SER A 32 -4.13 -0.02 -11.78
N PHE A 33 -4.60 1.14 -11.34
CA PHE A 33 -5.62 1.85 -12.07
C PHE A 33 -5.12 1.96 -13.51
N PRO A 34 -5.93 1.53 -14.50
CA PRO A 34 -5.45 1.50 -15.87
C PRO A 34 -5.01 2.91 -16.22
N ARG A 35 -3.90 3.08 -16.95
CA ARG A 35 -3.44 4.40 -17.41
C ARG A 35 -4.56 5.22 -18.07
N SER A 36 -5.53 4.51 -18.67
CA SER A 36 -6.78 5.05 -19.18
C SER A 36 -7.59 5.88 -18.18
N LEU A 37 -7.60 5.55 -16.88
CA LEU A 37 -8.36 6.30 -15.87
C LEU A 37 -7.77 7.69 -15.63
N TYR A 38 -6.44 7.81 -15.54
CA TYR A 38 -5.78 9.12 -15.41
C TYR A 38 -6.03 9.99 -16.64
N VAL A 39 -6.00 9.38 -17.83
CA VAL A 39 -6.36 10.08 -19.07
C VAL A 39 -7.81 10.55 -19.03
N THR A 40 -8.75 9.71 -18.58
CA THR A 40 -10.15 10.10 -18.41
C THR A 40 -10.31 11.26 -17.42
N CYS A 41 -9.68 11.19 -16.24
CA CYS A 41 -9.71 12.28 -15.26
C CYS A 41 -9.18 13.60 -15.86
N PHE A 42 -8.06 13.52 -16.58
CA PHE A 42 -7.47 14.68 -17.25
C PHE A 42 -8.40 15.28 -18.31
N LEU A 43 -9.01 14.44 -19.15
CA LEU A 43 -9.97 14.89 -20.16
C LEU A 43 -11.23 15.51 -19.54
N VAL A 44 -11.75 14.94 -18.45
CA VAL A 44 -12.90 15.49 -17.73
C VAL A 44 -12.57 16.88 -17.18
N VAL A 45 -11.40 17.07 -16.59
CA VAL A 45 -10.94 18.40 -16.12
C VAL A 45 -10.82 19.39 -17.27
N LEU A 46 -10.24 18.99 -18.40
CA LEU A 46 -10.13 19.85 -19.59
C LEU A 46 -11.50 20.28 -20.15
N ILE A 47 -12.43 19.33 -20.29
CA ILE A 47 -13.79 19.61 -20.78
C ILE A 47 -14.53 20.53 -19.81
N TRP A 48 -14.35 20.32 -18.50
CA TRP A 48 -14.95 21.18 -17.48
C TRP A 48 -14.39 22.61 -17.53
N ILE A 49 -13.07 22.79 -17.61
CA ILE A 49 -12.48 24.14 -17.78
C ILE A 49 -12.95 24.80 -19.09
N ALA A 50 -13.04 24.04 -20.19
CA ALA A 50 -13.51 24.55 -21.48
C ALA A 50 -14.97 25.00 -21.41
N THR A 51 -15.85 24.22 -20.78
CA THR A 51 -17.27 24.59 -20.60
C THR A 51 -17.42 25.82 -19.69
N GLY A 52 -16.62 25.94 -18.62
CA GLY A 52 -16.53 27.16 -17.82
C GLY A 52 -16.10 28.38 -18.64
N THR A 53 -15.00 28.25 -19.38
CA THR A 53 -14.43 29.33 -20.21
C THR A 53 -15.44 29.86 -21.24
N ILE A 54 -16.13 28.97 -21.95
CA ILE A 54 -17.12 29.33 -22.96
C ILE A 54 -18.33 30.00 -22.29
N SER A 55 -18.79 29.46 -21.15
CA SER A 55 -19.95 30.00 -20.43
C SER A 55 -19.66 31.40 -19.88
N TYR A 56 -18.49 31.64 -19.31
CA TYR A 56 -18.10 32.97 -18.83
C TYR A 56 -17.93 33.97 -19.97
N ALA A 57 -17.36 33.55 -21.10
CA ALA A 57 -17.27 34.40 -22.29
C ALA A 57 -18.67 34.78 -22.81
N ALA A 58 -19.61 33.84 -22.83
CA ALA A 58 -20.97 34.06 -23.31
C ALA A 58 -21.83 34.89 -22.34
N LEU A 59 -21.75 34.62 -21.03
CA LEU A 59 -22.58 35.27 -20.01
C LEU A 59 -22.10 36.68 -19.66
N ASN A 60 -20.79 36.91 -19.66
CA ASN A 60 -20.21 38.20 -19.25
C ASN A 60 -19.62 39.01 -20.42
N GLY A 61 -19.57 38.45 -21.63
CA GLY A 61 -18.97 39.11 -22.79
C GLY A 61 -17.46 39.31 -22.67
N TRP A 62 -16.80 38.52 -21.83
CA TRP A 62 -15.36 38.67 -21.56
C TRP A 62 -14.50 38.05 -22.68
N PRO A 63 -13.28 38.59 -22.91
CA PRO A 63 -12.30 37.94 -23.77
C PRO A 63 -12.01 36.51 -23.29
N LEU A 64 -11.78 35.59 -24.24
CA LEU A 64 -11.54 34.17 -23.94
C LEU A 64 -10.41 33.95 -22.93
N ALA A 65 -9.34 34.75 -23.00
CA ALA A 65 -8.21 34.67 -22.07
C ALA A 65 -8.63 35.00 -20.63
N THR A 66 -9.46 36.03 -20.45
CA THR A 66 -10.00 36.44 -19.14
C THR A 66 -10.97 35.40 -18.60
N SER A 67 -11.85 34.88 -19.45
CA SER A 67 -12.80 33.83 -19.10
C SER A 67 -12.10 32.52 -18.72
N PHE A 68 -11.02 32.17 -19.43
CA PHE A 68 -10.21 30.99 -19.12
C PHE A 68 -9.53 31.12 -17.77
N PHE A 69 -8.88 32.28 -17.53
CA PHE A 69 -8.25 32.57 -16.26
C PHE A 69 -9.25 32.47 -15.10
N TYR A 70 -10.43 33.08 -15.25
CA TYR A 70 -11.48 33.05 -14.24
C TYR A 70 -12.03 31.63 -14.02
N ALA A 71 -12.24 30.85 -15.10
CA ALA A 71 -12.72 29.48 -15.01
C ALA A 71 -11.75 28.57 -14.25
N VAL A 72 -10.44 28.75 -14.45
CA VAL A 72 -9.42 28.01 -13.70
C VAL A 72 -9.37 28.49 -12.25
N ASP A 73 -9.35 29.81 -12.02
CA ASP A 73 -9.25 30.37 -10.67
C ASP A 73 -10.43 29.98 -9.77
N ALA A 74 -11.66 30.20 -10.25
CA ALA A 74 -12.88 29.85 -9.54
C ALA A 74 -13.03 28.33 -9.40
N GLY A 75 -12.77 27.60 -10.49
CA GLY A 75 -12.95 26.16 -10.51
C GLY A 75 -11.95 25.42 -9.61
N MET A 76 -10.67 25.75 -9.72
CA MET A 76 -9.60 25.09 -8.96
C MET A 76 -9.46 25.66 -7.53
N SER A 77 -10.29 26.64 -7.17
CA SER A 77 -10.26 27.31 -5.86
C SER A 77 -8.88 27.90 -5.53
N VAL A 78 -8.21 28.49 -6.53
CA VAL A 78 -6.85 29.06 -6.35
C VAL A 78 -6.93 30.38 -5.59
N GLY A 79 -7.94 31.19 -5.87
CA GLY A 79 -8.27 32.38 -5.08
C GLY A 79 -7.47 33.62 -5.44
N PHE A 80 -7.03 33.75 -6.70
CA PHE A 80 -6.48 34.99 -7.21
C PHE A 80 -7.61 35.98 -7.45
N CYS A 81 -7.96 36.76 -6.42
CA CYS A 81 -8.91 37.87 -6.54
C CYS A 81 -8.58 38.75 -7.75
N THR A 82 -9.35 38.64 -8.83
CA THR A 82 -9.20 39.48 -10.02
C THR A 82 -10.08 40.73 -9.92
N GLU A 83 -9.70 41.78 -10.66
CA GLU A 83 -10.52 42.98 -10.86
C GLU A 83 -11.83 42.71 -11.63
N VAL A 84 -11.96 41.53 -12.24
CA VAL A 84 -13.15 41.09 -13.00
C VAL A 84 -14.16 40.44 -12.05
N ALA A 85 -15.02 41.28 -11.48
CA ALA A 85 -16.13 40.81 -10.66
C ALA A 85 -17.36 40.49 -11.52
N GLU A 86 -18.00 39.35 -11.25
CA GLU A 86 -19.30 39.02 -11.85
C GLU A 86 -20.35 40.05 -11.44
N ARG A 87 -20.95 40.71 -12.43
CA ARG A 87 -21.99 41.72 -12.20
C ARG A 87 -23.41 41.15 -12.30
N THR A 88 -23.57 40.02 -13.00
CA THR A 88 -24.88 39.44 -13.33
C THR A 88 -25.24 38.27 -12.41
N VAL A 89 -26.49 38.23 -11.92
CA VAL A 89 -27.00 37.15 -11.05
C VAL A 89 -26.94 35.78 -11.74
N THR A 90 -27.18 35.71 -13.05
CA THR A 90 -27.10 34.48 -13.84
C THR A 90 -25.70 33.90 -13.88
N SER A 91 -24.66 34.73 -14.03
CA SER A 91 -23.25 34.27 -13.99
C SER A 91 -22.89 33.72 -12.61
N ARG A 92 -23.34 34.38 -11.54
CA ARG A 92 -23.14 33.92 -10.16
C ARG A 92 -23.79 32.56 -9.89
N ALA A 93 -25.03 32.38 -10.36
CA ALA A 93 -25.72 31.10 -10.24
C ALA A 93 -24.98 29.98 -10.99
N PHE A 94 -24.48 30.27 -12.19
CA PHE A 94 -23.64 29.35 -12.94
C PHE A 94 -22.34 29.02 -12.19
N SER A 95 -21.64 30.03 -11.67
CA SER A 95 -20.39 29.88 -10.91
C SER A 95 -20.55 28.97 -9.71
N ILE A 96 -21.64 29.08 -8.96
CA ILE A 96 -21.92 28.18 -7.83
C ILE A 96 -21.98 26.72 -8.31
N GLY A 97 -22.75 26.44 -9.37
CA GLY A 97 -22.84 25.09 -9.94
C GLY A 97 -21.50 24.59 -10.50
N TYR A 98 -20.77 25.47 -11.20
CA TYR A 98 -19.47 25.19 -11.78
C TYR A 98 -18.43 24.80 -10.71
N ILE A 99 -18.38 25.52 -9.59
CA ILE A 99 -17.48 25.24 -8.47
C ILE A 99 -17.84 23.91 -7.79
N LEU A 100 -19.12 23.61 -7.58
CA LEU A 100 -19.56 22.33 -6.97
C LEU A 100 -19.16 21.12 -7.82
N VAL A 101 -19.31 21.24 -9.15
CA VAL A 101 -18.84 20.21 -10.09
C VAL A 101 -17.32 20.12 -10.06
N GLY A 102 -16.62 21.25 -10.04
CA GLY A 102 -15.17 21.33 -9.93
C GLY A 102 -14.59 20.62 -8.72
N ALA A 103 -15.12 20.92 -7.54
CA ALA A 103 -14.70 20.30 -6.29
C ALA A 103 -14.85 18.77 -6.34
N SER A 104 -15.92 18.27 -6.97
CA SER A 104 -16.17 16.84 -7.11
C SER A 104 -15.18 16.17 -8.09
N VAL A 105 -14.94 16.80 -9.25
CA VAL A 105 -14.03 16.28 -10.27
C VAL A 105 -12.59 16.27 -9.77
N VAL A 106 -12.12 17.39 -9.20
CA VAL A 106 -10.75 17.52 -8.68
C VAL A 106 -10.55 16.63 -7.46
N GLY A 107 -11.52 16.62 -6.53
CA GLY A 107 -11.47 15.74 -5.35
C GLY A 107 -11.44 14.26 -5.71
N GLY A 108 -12.25 13.84 -6.70
CA GLY A 108 -12.23 12.48 -7.21
C GLY A 108 -10.91 12.09 -7.86
N ALA A 109 -10.35 12.96 -8.71
CA ALA A 109 -9.05 12.73 -9.35
C ALA A 109 -7.92 12.64 -8.32
N LEU A 110 -7.90 13.54 -7.33
CA LEU A 110 -6.94 13.51 -6.24
C LEU A 110 -7.10 12.25 -5.37
N GLY A 111 -8.33 11.81 -5.13
CA GLY A 111 -8.62 10.58 -4.39
C GLY A 111 -8.09 9.33 -5.09
N VAL A 112 -8.29 9.20 -6.40
CA VAL A 112 -7.73 8.11 -7.20
C VAL A 112 -6.20 8.13 -7.18
N PHE A 113 -5.59 9.31 -7.34
CA PHE A 113 -4.16 9.46 -7.25
C PHE A 113 -3.62 9.06 -5.87
N MET A 114 -4.25 9.54 -4.81
CA MET A 114 -3.83 9.23 -3.44
C MET A 114 -3.97 7.74 -3.11
N ALA A 115 -5.01 7.08 -3.63
CA ALA A 115 -5.17 5.64 -3.48
C ALA A 115 -4.01 4.87 -4.10
N ASP A 116 -3.59 5.24 -5.32
CA ASP A 116 -2.45 4.62 -6.01
C ASP A 116 -1.12 4.88 -5.27
N VAL A 117 -0.90 6.12 -4.80
CA VAL A 117 0.29 6.46 -4.00
C VAL A 117 0.32 5.65 -2.70
N MET A 118 -0.79 5.59 -1.97
CA MET A 118 -0.89 4.83 -0.73
C MET A 118 -0.64 3.35 -0.95
N GLU A 119 -1.15 2.79 -2.06
CA GLU A 119 -0.90 1.41 -2.43
C GLU A 119 0.58 1.18 -2.77
N GLY A 120 1.20 2.08 -3.54
CA GLY A 120 2.63 2.03 -3.84
C GLY A 120 3.51 2.09 -2.60
N VAL A 121 3.24 3.04 -1.70
CA VAL A 121 3.95 3.20 -0.43
C VAL A 121 3.74 1.98 0.46
N SER A 122 2.51 1.48 0.59
CA SER A 122 2.22 0.28 1.37
C SER A 122 3.00 -0.92 0.85
N ARG A 123 3.05 -1.14 -0.47
CA ARG A 123 3.81 -2.25 -1.08
C ARG A 123 5.32 -2.12 -0.81
N ALA A 124 5.87 -0.91 -0.92
CA ALA A 124 7.28 -0.65 -0.66
C ALA A 124 7.64 -0.94 0.81
N ILE A 125 6.88 -0.36 1.74
CA ILE A 125 7.07 -0.54 3.18
C ILE A 125 6.92 -2.01 3.56
N THR A 126 5.83 -2.68 3.15
CA THR A 126 5.61 -4.09 3.50
C THR A 126 6.73 -5.00 3.01
N THR A 127 7.32 -4.74 1.84
CA THR A 127 8.41 -5.58 1.31
C THR A 127 9.70 -5.45 2.14
N GLU A 128 10.07 -4.23 2.52
CA GLU A 128 11.30 -3.97 3.28
C GLU A 128 11.21 -4.52 4.71
N TRP A 129 10.11 -4.22 5.40
CA TRP A 129 9.87 -4.73 6.76
C TRP A 129 9.80 -6.24 6.81
N ARG A 130 9.20 -6.87 5.80
CA ARG A 130 9.04 -8.32 5.72
C ARG A 130 10.37 -9.05 5.63
N THR A 131 11.28 -8.62 4.76
CA THR A 131 12.60 -9.28 4.66
C THR A 131 13.42 -9.14 5.93
N THR A 132 13.26 -8.01 6.63
CA THR A 132 13.93 -7.77 7.91
C THR A 132 13.36 -8.66 9.01
N LEU A 133 12.02 -8.76 9.11
CA LEU A 133 11.35 -9.65 10.07
C LEU A 133 11.67 -11.13 9.84
N GLU A 134 11.69 -11.58 8.58
CA GLU A 134 12.06 -12.96 8.25
C GLU A 134 13.51 -13.26 8.67
N ARG A 135 14.43 -12.34 8.42
CA ARG A 135 15.84 -12.46 8.84
C ARG A 135 16.02 -12.42 10.35
N ASP A 136 15.28 -11.56 11.03
CA ASP A 136 15.37 -11.43 12.49
C ASP A 136 14.74 -12.64 13.19
N ALA A 137 13.63 -13.18 12.66
CA ALA A 137 13.03 -14.42 13.14
C ALA A 137 13.97 -15.62 12.90
N PHE A 138 14.59 -15.71 11.73
CA PHE A 138 15.58 -16.74 11.41
C PHE A 138 16.77 -16.68 12.38
N ARG A 139 17.36 -15.51 12.57
CA ARG A 139 18.48 -15.30 13.51
C ARG A 139 18.13 -15.54 14.97
N ALA A 140 16.87 -15.36 15.36
CA ALA A 140 16.44 -15.64 16.72
C ALA A 140 16.25 -17.14 16.99
N ALA A 141 16.12 -17.95 15.94
CA ALA A 141 15.97 -19.39 16.00
C ALA A 141 17.27 -20.16 15.76
N ASP A 142 18.10 -19.65 14.85
CA ASP A 142 19.45 -20.14 14.55
C ASP A 142 20.35 -19.89 15.78
N ALA A 143 20.47 -20.91 16.64
CA ALA A 143 21.10 -20.79 17.94
C ALA A 143 22.62 -20.94 17.86
N ASP A 144 23.10 -21.73 16.90
CA ASP A 144 24.52 -21.95 16.65
C ASP A 144 25.12 -20.97 15.63
N GLY A 145 24.28 -20.25 14.86
CA GLY A 145 24.68 -19.22 13.93
C GLY A 145 25.27 -19.78 12.64
N ASP A 146 24.96 -21.04 12.29
CA ASP A 146 25.51 -21.72 11.12
C ASP A 146 24.81 -21.31 9.80
N GLY A 147 23.71 -20.55 9.89
CA GLY A 147 22.95 -20.07 8.74
C GLY A 147 21.89 -21.05 8.26
N TYR A 148 21.63 -22.11 9.01
CA TYR A 148 20.62 -23.14 8.79
C TYR A 148 19.76 -23.32 10.05
N LEU A 149 18.55 -23.86 9.90
CA LEU A 149 17.72 -24.26 11.03
C LEU A 149 17.61 -25.78 11.08
N THR A 150 18.01 -26.35 12.20
CA THR A 150 17.77 -27.76 12.52
C THR A 150 16.29 -27.99 12.87
N PRO A 151 15.80 -29.25 12.80
CA PRO A 151 14.43 -29.59 13.22
C PRO A 151 14.10 -29.10 14.64
N SER A 152 15.04 -29.23 15.57
CA SER A 152 14.93 -28.77 16.96
C SER A 152 14.77 -27.26 17.09
N GLU A 153 15.53 -26.48 16.31
CA GLU A 153 15.49 -25.02 16.34
C GLU A 153 14.20 -24.50 15.69
N LEU A 154 13.80 -25.09 14.57
CA LEU A 154 12.54 -24.76 13.92
C LEU A 154 11.35 -25.07 14.84
N ARG A 155 11.36 -26.22 15.54
CA ARG A 155 10.31 -26.58 16.50
C ARG A 155 10.21 -25.56 17.63
N THR A 156 11.36 -25.12 18.14
CA THR A 156 11.43 -24.07 19.17
C THR A 156 10.88 -22.74 18.66
N LEU A 157 11.17 -22.36 17.41
CA LEU A 157 10.60 -21.16 16.79
C LEU A 157 9.08 -21.24 16.64
N LEU A 158 8.55 -22.39 16.19
CA LEU A 158 7.11 -22.59 16.03
C LEU A 158 6.39 -22.50 17.38
N LEU A 159 6.93 -23.14 18.42
CA LEU A 159 6.43 -23.07 19.79
C LEU A 159 6.43 -21.64 20.32
N ARG A 160 7.54 -20.89 20.15
CA ARG A 160 7.63 -19.47 20.54
C ARG A 160 6.65 -18.57 19.77
N SER A 161 6.30 -18.97 18.56
CA SER A 161 5.33 -18.27 17.71
C SER A 161 3.88 -18.64 18.03
N GLY A 162 3.64 -19.53 19.01
CA GLY A 162 2.32 -19.96 19.46
C GLY A 162 1.77 -21.19 18.74
N TYR A 163 2.58 -21.89 17.94
CA TYR A 163 2.19 -23.12 17.27
C TYR A 163 2.81 -24.33 17.99
N ASP A 164 1.95 -25.10 18.67
CA ASP A 164 2.32 -26.39 19.25
C ASP A 164 1.87 -27.50 18.29
N LEU A 165 2.84 -28.18 17.69
CA LEU A 165 2.61 -29.22 16.70
C LEU A 165 3.16 -30.54 17.22
N ASP A 166 2.32 -31.57 17.17
CA ASP A 166 2.72 -32.96 17.37
C ASP A 166 3.75 -33.37 16.31
N ASP A 167 4.57 -34.38 16.61
CA ASP A 167 5.70 -34.80 15.77
C ASP A 167 5.30 -35.06 14.31
N GLU A 168 4.16 -35.72 14.10
CA GLU A 168 3.64 -36.04 12.77
C GLU A 168 3.27 -34.79 11.94
N ARG A 169 2.75 -33.75 12.61
CA ARG A 169 2.41 -32.46 11.97
C ARG A 169 3.65 -31.62 11.75
N PHE A 170 4.57 -31.63 12.70
CA PHE A 170 5.85 -30.97 12.57
C PHE A 170 6.63 -31.53 11.38
N ASP A 171 6.71 -32.86 11.22
CA ASP A 171 7.38 -33.50 10.09
C ASP A 171 6.77 -33.12 8.73
N LEU A 172 5.46 -32.92 8.67
CA LEU A 172 4.78 -32.50 7.45
C LEU A 172 5.07 -31.03 7.11
N VAL A 173 5.17 -30.17 8.13
CA VAL A 173 5.58 -28.77 7.97
C VAL A 173 7.06 -28.69 7.60
N PHE A 174 7.93 -29.44 8.28
CA PHE A 174 9.37 -29.48 8.03
C PHE A 174 9.68 -29.91 6.59
N ARG A 175 9.09 -31.02 6.12
CA ARG A 175 9.20 -31.46 4.72
C ARG A 175 8.61 -30.46 3.71
N GLY A 176 7.69 -29.62 4.14
CA GLY A 176 7.17 -28.53 3.30
C GLY A 176 8.13 -27.34 3.18
N LEU A 177 9.08 -27.21 4.12
CA LEU A 177 10.08 -26.15 4.19
C LEU A 177 11.42 -26.57 3.57
N ASP A 178 11.92 -27.75 3.92
CA ASP A 178 13.14 -28.37 3.39
C ASP A 178 12.90 -28.88 1.96
N ARG A 179 13.24 -28.05 0.96
CA ARG A 179 13.01 -28.37 -0.46
C ARG A 179 14.18 -29.08 -1.09
N VAL A 180 15.38 -28.85 -0.56
CA VAL A 180 16.61 -29.46 -1.03
C VAL A 180 16.81 -30.85 -0.40
N GLU A 181 16.01 -31.20 0.61
CA GLU A 181 16.04 -32.48 1.35
C GLU A 181 17.41 -32.73 2.00
N ASP A 182 18.04 -31.66 2.51
CA ASP A 182 19.33 -31.74 3.20
C ASP A 182 19.20 -31.91 4.72
N GLY A 183 17.97 -32.03 5.22
CA GLY A 183 17.65 -32.21 6.63
C GLY A 183 17.80 -30.93 7.45
N ARG A 184 17.99 -29.78 6.82
CA ARG A 184 18.06 -28.46 7.43
C ARG A 184 17.23 -27.47 6.61
N VAL A 185 16.97 -26.30 7.18
CA VAL A 185 16.23 -25.24 6.47
C VAL A 185 17.13 -24.02 6.34
N SER A 186 17.52 -23.70 5.12
CA SER A 186 18.27 -22.48 4.83
C SER A 186 17.39 -21.23 4.93
N ILE A 187 18.01 -20.04 5.06
CA ILE A 187 17.25 -18.77 5.08
C ILE A 187 16.43 -18.54 3.80
N GLY A 188 16.90 -19.04 2.65
CA GLY A 188 16.19 -18.94 1.38
C GLY A 188 14.91 -19.78 1.37
N GLU A 189 14.98 -21.00 1.90
CA GLU A 189 13.84 -21.89 2.06
C GLU A 189 12.86 -21.36 3.11
N PHE A 190 13.38 -20.89 4.24
CA PHE A 190 12.58 -20.24 5.29
C PHE A 190 11.83 -19.03 4.74
N SER A 191 12.49 -18.05 4.11
CA SER A 191 11.82 -16.87 3.52
C SER A 191 10.80 -17.24 2.43
N GLY A 192 11.10 -18.25 1.62
CA GLY A 192 10.20 -18.72 0.57
C GLY A 192 8.92 -19.35 1.13
N ALA A 193 9.04 -20.10 2.22
CA ALA A 193 7.96 -20.91 2.76
C ALA A 193 7.27 -20.30 4.00
N PHE A 194 7.91 -19.34 4.70
CA PHE A 194 7.28 -18.48 5.71
C PHE A 194 6.07 -17.71 5.14
N ARG A 195 6.10 -17.40 3.83
CA ARG A 195 4.94 -16.89 3.06
C ARG A 195 3.70 -17.81 3.13
N GLY A 196 3.92 -19.11 3.19
CA GLY A 196 2.90 -20.15 3.13
C GLY A 196 2.73 -20.92 4.44
N LEU A 197 3.47 -20.59 5.49
CA LEU A 197 3.50 -21.34 6.74
C LEU A 197 2.13 -21.46 7.39
N GLY A 198 1.34 -20.37 7.41
CA GLY A 198 -0.05 -20.40 7.90
C GLY A 198 -0.94 -21.41 7.14
N PRO A 199 -1.05 -21.30 5.80
CA PRO A 199 -1.75 -22.31 4.99
C PRO A 199 -1.20 -23.73 5.11
N LEU A 200 0.12 -23.91 5.30
CA LEU A 200 0.75 -25.22 5.47
C LEU A 200 0.36 -25.86 6.81
N ILE A 201 0.36 -25.09 7.89
CA ILE A 201 -0.11 -25.53 9.21
C ILE A 201 -1.58 -25.94 9.13
N GLN A 202 -2.44 -25.14 8.48
CA GLN A 202 -3.85 -25.50 8.27
C GLN A 202 -4.02 -26.77 7.42
N ARG A 203 -3.16 -27.00 6.42
CA ARG A 203 -3.17 -28.25 5.63
C ARG A 203 -2.75 -29.44 6.50
N ALA A 204 -1.74 -29.28 7.35
CA ALA A 204 -1.30 -30.31 8.28
C ALA A 204 -2.43 -30.67 9.27
N GLU A 205 -3.13 -29.66 9.83
CA GLU A 205 -4.27 -29.86 10.72
C GLU A 205 -5.44 -30.58 10.06
N ARG A 206 -5.73 -30.30 8.78
CA ARG A 206 -6.82 -30.97 8.04
C ARG A 206 -6.49 -32.41 7.66
N LYS A 207 -5.23 -32.72 7.38
CA LYS A 207 -4.80 -34.05 6.93
C LYS A 207 -4.70 -35.05 8.09
N ALA A 208 -4.65 -34.55 9.32
CA ALA A 208 -4.61 -35.33 10.57
C ALA A 208 -5.99 -35.50 11.23
N ARG A 209 -7.09 -35.11 10.56
CA ARG A 209 -8.48 -35.44 10.93
C ARG A 209 -9.01 -36.51 9.99
#